data_AF-E3MXC9-F1
#
_entry.id   AF-E3MXC9-F1
#
_cell.length_a   1.000
_cell.length_b   1.000
_cell.length_c   1.000
_cell.angle_alpha   90.00
_cell.angle_beta   90.00
_cell.angle_gamma   90.00
#
_symmetry.space_group_name_H-M   'P 1'
#
loop_
_entity.id
_entity.type
_entity.pdbx_description
1 polymer ?
#
loop_
_entity_poly.entity_id
_entity_poly.type
_entity_poly.pdbx_seq_one_letter_code
_entity_poly.pdbx_strand_id
1 'polypeptide(L)'
;MLTFIDENSYIFVTNSKLKINFGPYNLKYDEEEEEITRQAMKSWLTSNSPTLQNIKRVFTKIQNLFICGKFGITYDMTNKNTTVKEVIEAPEFKNFKALHVFGVKCTTKEMDYLMENIQADQDLHIQEGEIPEDYNHPNLFKFTGIHYCDSRWIHLEHLLSIKDNYIITLGKNNLSPTDINKFLMHWVNSENDLFTMFHIDRAQGVPLKLNELFNDLVVLRVIRKGCWCWLIAVKSPEFRTKQLLHLNWNRETIYMNAISINGKLKTRDSEEYQFAPEFHILKMLERKKSLTHELNDTKEILEINMELQKKGVYYDRGLPTVT
;
A
#
# COMPACT_ATOMS: atom_id res chain seq x y z
N MET A 1 13.60 9.34 -11.49
CA MET A 1 12.50 8.67 -12.20
C MET A 1 12.90 8.52 -13.66
N LEU A 2 12.75 7.32 -14.21
CA LEU A 2 12.93 7.01 -15.62
C LEU A 2 11.55 6.73 -16.19
N THR A 3 11.17 7.33 -17.31
CA THR A 3 9.85 7.17 -17.91
C THR A 3 9.97 6.71 -19.35
N PHE A 4 9.29 5.64 -19.72
CA PHE A 4 9.30 5.06 -21.06
C PHE A 4 7.92 5.15 -21.71
N ILE A 5 7.77 6.12 -22.62
CA ILE A 5 6.54 6.41 -23.38
C ILE A 5 6.97 6.72 -24.83
N ASP A 6 7.25 5.71 -25.66
CA ASP A 6 7.67 5.90 -27.06
C ASP A 6 8.70 7.04 -27.26
N GLU A 7 8.47 7.99 -28.19
CA GLU A 7 9.29 9.19 -28.39
C GLU A 7 9.25 10.20 -27.24
N ASN A 8 8.28 10.04 -26.34
CA ASN A 8 8.04 10.87 -25.16
C ASN A 8 8.75 10.40 -23.89
N SER A 9 9.53 9.32 -23.98
CA SER A 9 10.32 8.81 -22.87
C SER A 9 11.29 9.87 -22.31
N TYR A 10 11.46 9.90 -20.98
CA TYR A 10 12.30 10.91 -20.32
C TYR A 10 12.98 10.42 -19.03
N ILE A 11 13.97 11.17 -18.57
CA ILE A 11 14.61 11.02 -17.26
C ILE A 11 14.33 12.28 -16.45
N PHE A 12 13.83 12.09 -15.24
CA PHE A 12 13.63 13.16 -14.27
C PHE A 12 14.42 12.85 -13.00
N VAL A 13 15.35 13.72 -12.63
CA VAL A 13 16.09 13.65 -11.36
C VAL A 13 15.88 14.95 -10.63
N THR A 14 15.49 14.86 -9.36
CA THR A 14 15.38 16.01 -8.47
C THR A 14 16.18 15.71 -7.21
N ASN A 15 16.96 16.71 -6.79
CA ASN A 15 17.49 16.81 -5.44
C ASN A 15 17.29 18.26 -4.97
N SER A 16 17.64 18.57 -3.71
CA SER A 16 17.39 19.89 -3.11
C SER A 16 18.04 21.09 -3.81
N LYS A 17 18.89 20.88 -4.82
CA LYS A 17 19.65 21.94 -5.51
C LYS A 17 19.68 21.80 -7.04
N LEU A 18 19.15 20.70 -7.59
CA LEU A 18 19.34 20.35 -9.00
C LEU A 18 18.16 19.57 -9.55
N LYS A 19 17.62 20.05 -10.66
CA LYS A 19 16.66 19.35 -11.52
C LYS A 19 17.33 18.96 -12.83
N ILE A 20 17.22 17.69 -13.18
CA ILE A 20 17.60 17.18 -14.50
C ILE A 20 16.32 16.69 -15.17
N ASN A 21 16.01 17.29 -16.32
CA ASN A 21 14.90 16.86 -17.16
C ASN A 21 15.42 16.54 -18.57
N PHE A 22 15.51 15.25 -18.86
CA PHE A 22 15.85 14.74 -20.18
C PHE A 22 14.61 14.11 -20.82
N GLY A 23 13.81 14.93 -21.50
CA GLY A 23 12.62 14.50 -22.23
C GLY A 23 12.28 15.46 -23.37
N PRO A 24 11.31 15.15 -24.25
CA PRO A 24 10.83 16.12 -25.23
C PRO A 24 10.05 17.28 -24.62
N TYR A 25 9.58 17.12 -23.38
CA TYR A 25 8.83 18.15 -22.65
C TYR A 25 9.72 18.82 -21.60
N ASN A 26 9.78 20.15 -21.63
CA ASN A 26 10.28 20.93 -20.51
C ASN A 26 9.15 21.01 -19.47
N LEU A 27 9.18 20.11 -18.49
CA LEU A 27 8.29 20.17 -17.35
C LEU A 27 8.68 21.37 -16.49
N LYS A 28 7.99 22.50 -16.67
CA LYS A 28 8.22 23.70 -15.86
C LYS A 28 7.70 23.46 -14.43
N TYR A 29 8.60 23.58 -13.46
CA TYR A 29 8.28 23.62 -12.03
C TYR A 29 9.02 24.81 -11.39
N ASP A 30 8.68 25.17 -10.15
CA ASP A 30 9.09 26.39 -9.43
C ASP A 30 10.49 26.95 -9.75
N GLU A 31 10.56 28.28 -9.83
CA GLU A 31 11.66 29.09 -10.38
C GLU A 31 12.98 29.08 -9.58
N GLU A 32 13.03 28.42 -8.42
CA GLU A 32 14.17 28.54 -7.48
C GLU A 32 15.28 27.50 -7.66
N GLU A 33 15.18 26.57 -8.62
CA GLU A 33 16.18 25.49 -8.80
C GLU A 33 16.91 25.54 -10.14
N GLU A 34 18.21 25.20 -10.16
CA GLU A 34 18.98 25.04 -11.40
C GLU A 34 18.45 23.85 -12.21
N GLU A 35 18.03 24.11 -13.45
CA GLU A 35 17.47 23.12 -14.37
C GLU A 35 18.45 22.78 -15.51
N ILE A 36 18.82 21.51 -15.62
CA ILE A 36 19.52 20.98 -16.80
C ILE A 36 18.50 20.33 -17.74
N THR A 37 18.22 21.02 -18.85
CA THR A 37 17.26 20.56 -19.87
C THR A 37 17.91 19.63 -20.90
N ARG A 38 17.07 18.94 -21.68
CA ARG A 38 17.52 18.14 -22.84
C ARG A 38 18.40 18.92 -23.81
N GLN A 39 18.14 20.22 -23.99
CA GLN A 39 18.96 21.08 -24.87
C GLN A 39 20.38 21.26 -24.32
N ALA A 40 20.52 21.48 -23.01
CA ALA A 40 21.82 21.54 -22.36
C ALA A 40 22.58 20.19 -22.41
N MET A 41 21.84 19.07 -22.46
CA MET A 41 22.39 17.72 -22.57
C MET A 41 22.64 17.25 -24.01
N LYS A 42 22.53 18.11 -25.03
CA LYS A 42 22.66 17.70 -26.44
C LYS A 42 23.97 16.95 -26.74
N SER A 43 25.08 17.31 -26.07
CA SER A 43 26.38 16.63 -26.19
C SER A 43 26.41 15.22 -25.61
N TRP A 44 25.41 14.84 -24.81
CA TRP A 44 25.25 13.51 -24.22
C TRP A 44 24.31 12.64 -25.07
N LEU A 45 23.89 13.13 -26.25
CA LEU A 45 23.00 12.43 -27.19
C LEU A 45 23.73 11.99 -28.44
N THR A 46 23.26 10.88 -29.02
CA THR A 46 23.75 10.37 -30.30
C THR A 46 22.60 10.56 -31.25
N SER A 47 22.82 11.40 -32.26
CA SER A 47 21.88 11.58 -33.35
C SER A 47 21.51 10.21 -33.94
N ASN A 48 20.21 9.98 -34.17
CA ASN A 48 19.66 8.75 -34.75
C ASN A 48 19.82 7.47 -33.90
N SER A 49 20.24 7.57 -32.63
CA SER A 49 20.25 6.40 -31.73
C SER A 49 18.86 6.16 -31.11
N PRO A 50 18.43 4.89 -30.93
CA PRO A 50 17.15 4.57 -30.29
C PRO A 50 16.98 5.23 -28.93
N THR A 51 15.74 5.57 -28.58
CA THR A 51 15.40 6.27 -27.33
C THR A 51 15.96 5.56 -26.10
N LEU A 52 15.79 4.23 -26.00
CA LEU A 52 16.34 3.42 -24.91
C LEU A 52 17.86 3.59 -24.76
N GLN A 53 18.62 3.59 -25.86
CA GLN A 53 20.08 3.70 -25.82
C GLN A 53 20.53 5.09 -25.35
N ASN A 54 19.84 6.14 -25.81
CA ASN A 54 20.09 7.49 -25.32
C ASN A 54 19.76 7.62 -23.81
N ILE A 55 18.64 7.04 -23.36
CA ILE A 55 18.28 7.02 -21.92
C ILE A 55 19.34 6.29 -21.11
N LYS A 56 19.77 5.09 -21.53
CA LYS A 56 20.85 4.34 -20.86
C LYS A 56 22.10 5.18 -20.70
N ARG A 57 22.60 5.80 -21.80
CA ARG A 57 23.82 6.59 -21.73
C ARG A 57 23.68 7.81 -20.82
N VAL A 58 22.58 8.57 -20.96
CA VAL A 58 22.35 9.76 -20.14
C VAL A 58 22.24 9.35 -18.67
N PHE A 59 21.50 8.28 -18.37
CA PHE A 59 21.34 7.79 -17.01
C PHE A 59 22.66 7.34 -16.38
N THR A 60 23.46 6.53 -17.08
CA THR A 60 24.79 6.11 -16.62
C THR A 60 25.69 7.31 -16.36
N LYS A 61 25.64 8.33 -17.22
CA LYS A 61 26.41 9.56 -17.01
C LYS A 61 25.96 10.33 -15.77
N ILE A 62 24.65 10.41 -15.52
CA ILE A 62 24.11 11.00 -14.29
C ILE A 62 24.59 10.22 -13.06
N GLN A 63 24.47 8.89 -13.07
CA GLN A 63 24.92 8.05 -11.96
C GLN A 63 26.43 8.17 -11.66
N ASN A 64 27.25 8.46 -12.68
CA ASN A 64 28.68 8.67 -12.50
C ASN A 64 29.02 10.08 -11.96
N LEU A 65 28.16 11.06 -12.21
CA LEU A 65 28.38 12.45 -11.77
C LEU A 65 27.77 12.74 -10.39
N PHE A 66 26.74 12.00 -10.00
CA PHE A 66 25.97 12.25 -8.78
C PHE A 66 25.81 10.99 -7.95
N ILE A 67 25.78 11.12 -6.63
CA ILE A 67 25.38 10.04 -5.73
C ILE A 67 23.87 9.82 -5.91
N CYS A 68 23.51 8.79 -6.67
CA CYS A 68 22.12 8.42 -6.90
C CYS A 68 21.69 7.30 -5.93
N GLY A 69 20.60 7.52 -5.19
CA GLY A 69 19.92 6.46 -4.45
C GLY A 69 19.11 5.53 -5.37
N LYS A 70 18.25 4.70 -4.78
CA LYS A 70 17.27 3.93 -5.57
C LYS A 70 16.33 4.88 -6.33
N PHE A 71 15.84 4.46 -7.49
CA PHE A 71 15.03 5.29 -8.40
C PHE A 71 13.77 4.57 -8.88
N GLY A 72 12.72 5.30 -9.25
CA GLY A 72 11.54 4.72 -9.89
C GLY A 72 11.66 4.62 -11.40
N ILE A 73 11.02 3.61 -11.98
CA ILE A 73 10.78 3.45 -13.42
C ILE A 73 9.28 3.56 -13.66
N THR A 74 8.90 4.31 -14.68
CA THR A 74 7.56 4.38 -15.23
C THR A 74 7.60 3.81 -16.64
N TYR A 75 6.72 2.87 -16.94
CA TYR A 75 6.63 2.22 -18.24
C TYR A 75 5.18 2.25 -18.71
N ASP A 76 4.96 2.77 -19.91
CA ASP A 76 3.65 2.75 -20.56
C ASP A 76 3.57 1.55 -21.51
N MET A 77 2.59 0.67 -21.29
CA MET A 77 2.35 -0.55 -22.08
C MET A 77 1.95 -0.25 -23.53
N THR A 78 1.58 0.99 -23.84
CA THR A 78 1.35 1.41 -25.23
C THR A 78 2.65 1.63 -26.01
N ASN A 79 3.81 1.62 -25.34
CA ASN A 79 5.12 1.76 -25.96
C ASN A 79 5.39 0.65 -26.98
N LYS A 80 5.61 1.05 -28.23
CA LYS A 80 5.85 0.14 -29.37
C LYS A 80 7.33 -0.06 -29.66
N ASN A 81 8.17 0.86 -29.19
CA ASN A 81 9.58 0.93 -29.55
C ASN A 81 10.49 0.22 -28.55
N THR A 82 10.02 0.01 -27.34
CA THR A 82 10.80 -0.60 -26.25
C THR A 82 9.86 -1.36 -25.35
N THR A 83 10.13 -2.64 -25.17
CA THR A 83 9.36 -3.53 -24.30
C THR A 83 9.75 -3.35 -22.84
N VAL A 84 8.83 -3.67 -21.92
CA VAL A 84 9.11 -3.65 -20.47
C VAL A 84 10.25 -4.61 -20.11
N LYS A 85 10.36 -5.71 -20.85
CA LYS A 85 11.45 -6.68 -20.73
C LYS A 85 12.81 -6.04 -21.00
N GLU A 86 12.97 -5.33 -22.12
CA GLU A 86 14.22 -4.65 -22.48
C GLU A 86 14.62 -3.59 -21.45
N VAL A 87 13.64 -2.94 -20.79
CA VAL A 87 13.89 -1.99 -19.71
C VAL A 87 14.35 -2.70 -18.43
N ILE A 88 13.65 -3.74 -17.99
CA ILE A 88 13.96 -4.44 -16.73
C ILE A 88 15.28 -5.22 -16.83
N GLU A 89 15.59 -5.80 -17.99
CA GLU A 89 16.83 -6.55 -18.23
C GLU A 89 18.04 -5.64 -18.46
N ALA A 90 17.84 -4.33 -18.65
CA ALA A 90 18.93 -3.39 -18.81
C ALA A 90 19.81 -3.33 -17.53
N PRO A 91 21.13 -3.62 -17.63
CA PRO A 91 22.01 -3.58 -16.46
C PRO A 91 22.02 -2.22 -15.76
N GLU A 92 21.88 -1.14 -16.53
CA GLU A 92 21.84 0.23 -16.03
C GLU A 92 20.64 0.47 -15.10
N PHE A 93 19.54 -0.25 -15.30
CA PHE A 93 18.28 -0.01 -14.60
C PHE A 93 17.98 -1.03 -13.49
N LYS A 94 18.83 -2.05 -13.31
CA LYS A 94 18.57 -3.19 -12.43
C LYS A 94 18.24 -2.82 -10.96
N ASN A 95 18.79 -1.71 -10.44
CA ASN A 95 18.63 -1.29 -9.04
C ASN A 95 17.49 -0.28 -8.81
N PHE A 96 16.39 -0.40 -9.56
CA PHE A 96 15.22 0.44 -9.33
C PHE A 96 14.53 0.11 -7.99
N LYS A 97 13.86 1.10 -7.38
CA LYS A 97 13.01 0.91 -6.19
C LYS A 97 11.61 0.45 -6.56
N ALA A 98 11.01 1.09 -7.55
CA ALA A 98 9.61 0.92 -7.91
C ALA A 98 9.45 0.91 -9.42
N LEU A 99 8.63 0.00 -9.93
CA LEU A 99 8.14 0.00 -11.30
C LEU A 99 6.68 0.41 -11.32
N HIS A 100 6.37 1.47 -12.07
CA HIS A 100 5.02 1.94 -12.34
C HIS A 100 4.66 1.57 -13.78
N VAL A 101 3.59 0.81 -13.97
CA VAL A 101 3.11 0.36 -15.28
C VAL A 101 1.77 1.06 -15.56
N PHE A 102 1.65 1.66 -16.75
CA PHE A 102 0.45 2.34 -17.24
C PHE A 102 0.00 1.73 -18.57
N GLY A 103 -1.22 2.02 -19.03
CA GLY A 103 -1.73 1.59 -20.33
C GLY A 103 -3.05 0.82 -20.26
N VAL A 104 -3.48 0.21 -21.38
CA VAL A 104 -4.87 -0.22 -21.56
C VAL A 104 -5.16 -1.63 -21.03
N LYS A 105 -4.29 -2.62 -21.29
CA LYS A 105 -4.53 -4.00 -20.88
C LYS A 105 -3.21 -4.75 -20.71
N CYS A 106 -3.02 -5.38 -19.55
CA CYS A 106 -1.91 -6.29 -19.30
C CYS A 106 -2.31 -7.70 -19.74
N THR A 107 -1.55 -8.33 -20.62
CA THR A 107 -1.76 -9.74 -20.97
C THR A 107 -1.23 -10.65 -19.86
N THR A 108 -1.72 -11.89 -19.78
CA THR A 108 -1.21 -12.92 -18.85
C THR A 108 0.31 -13.08 -18.98
N LYS A 109 0.84 -13.10 -20.22
CA LYS A 109 2.28 -13.26 -20.47
C LYS A 109 3.10 -12.10 -19.91
N GLU A 110 2.60 -10.88 -20.02
CA GLU A 110 3.28 -9.70 -19.46
C GLU A 110 3.21 -9.73 -17.93
N MET A 111 2.05 -10.08 -17.38
CA MET A 111 1.89 -10.22 -15.93
C MET A 111 2.83 -11.29 -15.37
N ASP A 112 2.90 -12.48 -15.97
CA ASP A 112 3.81 -13.55 -15.55
C ASP A 112 5.26 -13.07 -15.59
N TYR A 113 5.65 -12.38 -16.66
CA TYR A 113 6.98 -11.81 -16.77
C TYR A 113 7.28 -10.82 -15.63
N LEU A 114 6.38 -9.89 -15.32
CA LEU A 114 6.54 -8.94 -14.22
C LEU A 114 6.61 -9.67 -12.85
N MET A 115 5.74 -10.66 -12.65
CA MET A 115 5.66 -11.47 -11.45
C MET A 115 6.89 -12.35 -11.20
N GLU A 116 7.60 -12.75 -12.25
CA GLU A 116 8.81 -13.56 -12.16
C GLU A 116 10.07 -12.70 -12.00
N ASN A 117 10.17 -11.59 -12.73
CA ASN A 117 11.44 -10.88 -12.92
C ASN A 117 11.66 -9.67 -12.01
N ILE A 118 10.62 -9.16 -11.35
CA ILE A 118 10.77 -8.10 -10.34
C ILE A 118 11.16 -8.72 -8.99
N GLN A 119 12.10 -8.09 -8.29
CA GLN A 119 12.62 -8.57 -7.01
C GLN A 119 11.67 -8.23 -5.85
N ALA A 120 11.69 -9.04 -4.80
CA ALA A 120 10.79 -8.87 -3.65
C ALA A 120 11.01 -7.55 -2.86
N ASP A 121 12.22 -7.00 -2.88
CA ASP A 121 12.54 -5.71 -2.22
C ASP A 121 12.19 -4.46 -3.06
N GLN A 122 11.67 -4.70 -4.27
CA GLN A 122 11.17 -3.69 -5.20
C GLN A 122 9.65 -3.57 -5.09
N ASP A 123 9.12 -2.44 -5.56
CA ASP A 123 7.70 -2.15 -5.58
C ASP A 123 7.17 -2.33 -7.02
N LEU A 124 5.96 -2.89 -7.15
CA LEU A 124 5.24 -3.03 -8.42
C LEU A 124 3.90 -2.30 -8.34
N HIS A 125 3.72 -1.33 -9.22
CA HIS A 125 2.49 -0.55 -9.30
C HIS A 125 1.91 -0.62 -10.71
N ILE A 126 0.86 -1.41 -10.90
CA ILE A 126 0.02 -1.37 -12.10
C ILE A 126 -1.02 -0.27 -11.89
N GLN A 127 -0.73 0.93 -12.41
CA GLN A 127 -1.47 2.17 -12.16
C GLN A 127 -2.65 2.34 -13.09
N GLU A 128 -2.61 1.74 -14.28
CA GLU A 128 -3.69 1.72 -15.25
C GLU A 128 -3.73 0.38 -15.98
N GLY A 129 -4.90 0.05 -16.52
CA GLY A 129 -5.10 -1.09 -17.39
C GLY A 129 -5.82 -2.26 -16.73
N GLU A 130 -6.46 -3.07 -17.57
CA GLU A 130 -7.18 -4.27 -17.12
C GLU A 130 -6.24 -5.47 -17.04
N ILE A 131 -6.37 -6.26 -15.98
CA ILE A 131 -5.72 -7.57 -15.80
C ILE A 131 -6.81 -8.65 -16.05
N PRO A 132 -6.49 -9.79 -16.67
CA PRO A 132 -7.46 -10.86 -16.90
C PRO A 132 -8.15 -11.28 -15.60
N GLU A 133 -9.48 -11.41 -15.62
CA GLU A 133 -10.28 -11.68 -14.41
C GLU A 133 -9.96 -13.04 -13.78
N ASP A 134 -9.51 -14.01 -14.58
CA ASP A 134 -9.08 -15.35 -14.16
C ASP A 134 -7.57 -15.45 -13.88
N TYR A 135 -6.86 -14.32 -13.86
CA TYR A 135 -5.43 -14.31 -13.59
C TYR A 135 -5.13 -14.77 -12.16
N ASN A 136 -4.15 -15.65 -12.02
CA ASN A 136 -3.64 -16.08 -10.73
C ASN A 136 -2.14 -16.37 -10.84
N HIS A 137 -1.39 -15.95 -9.84
CA HIS A 137 0.05 -16.17 -9.79
C HIS A 137 0.55 -16.22 -8.34
N PRO A 138 1.42 -17.16 -7.95
CA PRO A 138 1.89 -17.31 -6.57
C PRO A 138 2.64 -16.07 -6.03
N ASN A 139 3.18 -15.25 -6.93
CA ASN A 139 3.97 -14.06 -6.59
C ASN A 139 3.15 -12.76 -6.49
N LEU A 140 1.81 -12.82 -6.57
CA LEU A 140 0.97 -11.61 -6.62
C LEU A 140 1.14 -10.67 -5.41
N PHE A 141 1.63 -11.15 -4.26
CA PHE A 141 1.92 -10.34 -3.07
C PHE A 141 3.39 -10.39 -2.61
N LYS A 142 4.35 -10.79 -3.46
CA LYS A 142 5.76 -10.95 -3.06
C LYS A 142 6.53 -9.64 -2.89
N PHE A 143 6.03 -8.54 -3.44
CA PHE A 143 6.74 -7.27 -3.53
C PHE A 143 6.57 -6.44 -2.26
N THR A 144 7.54 -5.56 -1.98
CA THR A 144 7.46 -4.68 -0.80
C THR A 144 6.28 -3.73 -0.91
N GLY A 145 6.11 -3.07 -2.06
CA GLY A 145 4.97 -2.22 -2.35
C GLY A 145 4.18 -2.69 -3.56
N ILE A 146 2.86 -2.70 -3.45
CA ILE A 146 1.95 -3.21 -4.47
C ILE A 146 0.82 -2.21 -4.69
N HIS A 147 0.55 -1.92 -5.96
CA HIS A 147 -0.68 -1.26 -6.37
C HIS A 147 -1.25 -1.94 -7.61
N TYR A 148 -2.48 -2.40 -7.52
CA TYR A 148 -3.26 -2.88 -8.67
C TYR A 148 -4.48 -1.98 -8.86
N CYS A 149 -4.45 -1.08 -9.84
CA CYS A 149 -5.56 -0.18 -10.14
C CYS A 149 -6.84 -0.97 -10.51
N ASP A 150 -6.69 -2.06 -11.28
CA ASP A 150 -7.75 -3.06 -11.45
C ASP A 150 -7.40 -4.32 -10.66
N SER A 151 -8.16 -4.52 -9.59
CA SER A 151 -8.05 -5.63 -8.64
C SER A 151 -9.28 -6.54 -8.68
N ARG A 152 -10.10 -6.51 -9.74
CA ARG A 152 -11.30 -7.37 -9.86
C ARG A 152 -11.00 -8.87 -9.88
N TRP A 153 -9.79 -9.23 -10.31
CA TRP A 153 -9.21 -10.58 -10.31
C TRP A 153 -8.68 -11.00 -8.92
N ILE A 154 -8.62 -10.08 -7.94
CA ILE A 154 -8.23 -10.39 -6.58
C ILE A 154 -9.44 -10.91 -5.81
N HIS A 155 -9.34 -12.14 -5.32
CA HIS A 155 -10.36 -12.81 -4.51
C HIS A 155 -9.88 -13.00 -3.07
N LEU A 156 -10.80 -13.42 -2.20
CA LEU A 156 -10.52 -13.61 -0.77
C LEU A 156 -9.33 -14.56 -0.55
N GLU A 157 -9.26 -15.67 -1.27
CA GLU A 157 -8.18 -16.66 -1.18
C GLU A 157 -6.80 -16.05 -1.43
N HIS A 158 -6.69 -15.06 -2.33
CA HIS A 158 -5.46 -14.33 -2.55
C HIS A 158 -5.11 -13.51 -1.29
N LEU A 159 -6.08 -12.82 -0.70
CA LEU A 159 -5.86 -12.03 0.52
C LEU A 159 -5.42 -12.89 1.71
N LEU A 160 -5.96 -14.11 1.82
CA LEU A 160 -5.58 -15.07 2.86
C LEU A 160 -4.17 -15.66 2.66
N SER A 161 -3.56 -15.45 1.49
CA SER A 161 -2.20 -15.92 1.18
C SER A 161 -1.10 -14.90 1.50
N ILE A 162 -1.47 -13.66 1.85
CA ILE A 162 -0.55 -12.56 2.15
C ILE A 162 0.39 -12.96 3.30
N LYS A 163 1.69 -12.68 3.14
CA LYS A 163 2.71 -12.89 4.18
C LYS A 163 3.71 -11.74 4.14
N ASP A 164 3.88 -11.06 5.27
CA ASP A 164 4.90 -10.03 5.50
C ASP A 164 5.08 -9.03 4.35
N ASN A 165 3.99 -8.36 3.97
CA ASN A 165 4.02 -7.30 2.97
C ASN A 165 4.19 -5.92 3.63
N TYR A 166 4.78 -4.94 2.93
CA TYR A 166 4.81 -3.59 3.45
C TYR A 166 3.52 -2.84 3.09
N ILE A 167 3.26 -2.57 1.82
CA ILE A 167 2.08 -1.82 1.37
C ILE A 167 1.35 -2.52 0.22
N ILE A 168 0.04 -2.70 0.37
CA ILE A 168 -0.84 -3.23 -0.67
C ILE A 168 -1.95 -2.21 -0.93
N THR A 169 -2.15 -1.84 -2.18
CA THR A 169 -3.27 -0.99 -2.62
C THR A 169 -4.05 -1.73 -3.70
N LEU A 170 -5.33 -1.95 -3.42
CA LEU A 170 -6.27 -2.55 -4.35
C LEU A 170 -7.26 -1.49 -4.81
N GLY A 171 -7.21 -1.14 -6.09
CA GLY A 171 -8.12 -0.19 -6.72
C GLY A 171 -9.50 -0.82 -6.96
N LYS A 172 -10.03 -0.68 -8.18
CA LYS A 172 -11.32 -1.26 -8.58
C LYS A 172 -11.36 -2.76 -8.25
N ASN A 173 -12.26 -3.17 -7.37
CA ASN A 173 -12.31 -4.54 -6.85
C ASN A 173 -13.75 -5.06 -6.70
N ASN A 174 -13.88 -6.38 -6.54
CA ASN A 174 -15.14 -7.08 -6.34
C ASN A 174 -15.32 -7.58 -4.89
N LEU A 175 -14.53 -7.07 -3.94
CA LEU A 175 -14.54 -7.55 -2.55
C LEU A 175 -15.82 -7.07 -1.85
N SER A 176 -16.61 -8.01 -1.36
CA SER A 176 -17.77 -7.68 -0.55
C SER A 176 -17.36 -7.29 0.88
N PRO A 177 -18.22 -6.58 1.64
CA PRO A 177 -17.99 -6.36 3.07
C PRO A 177 -17.73 -7.66 3.85
N THR A 178 -18.36 -8.76 3.44
CA THR A 178 -18.15 -10.10 4.00
C THR A 178 -16.76 -10.66 3.70
N ASP A 179 -16.21 -10.41 2.51
CA ASP A 179 -14.85 -10.83 2.17
C ASP A 179 -13.82 -10.06 2.99
N ILE A 180 -14.02 -8.75 3.12
CA ILE A 180 -13.17 -7.90 3.96
C ILE A 180 -13.26 -8.35 5.43
N ASN A 181 -14.45 -8.68 5.93
CA ASN A 181 -14.63 -9.23 7.28
C ASN A 181 -13.82 -10.53 7.48
N LYS A 182 -13.93 -11.48 6.55
CA LYS A 182 -13.16 -12.74 6.61
C LYS A 182 -11.64 -12.49 6.58
N PHE A 183 -11.20 -11.53 5.77
CA PHE A 183 -9.80 -11.11 5.75
C PHE A 183 -9.35 -10.48 7.08
N LEU A 184 -10.16 -9.62 7.68
CA LEU A 184 -9.88 -9.04 9.01
C LEU A 184 -9.83 -10.13 10.09
N MET A 185 -10.76 -11.09 10.06
CA MET A 185 -10.72 -12.25 10.94
C MET A 185 -9.43 -13.05 10.76
N HIS A 186 -9.00 -13.29 9.53
CA HIS A 186 -7.72 -13.94 9.26
C HIS A 186 -6.55 -13.13 9.83
N TRP A 187 -6.52 -11.81 9.63
CA TRP A 187 -5.49 -10.92 10.20
C TRP A 187 -5.41 -11.01 11.73
N VAL A 188 -6.57 -11.04 12.41
CA VAL A 188 -6.68 -11.12 13.88
C VAL A 188 -6.15 -12.45 14.43
N ASN A 189 -6.38 -13.55 13.72
CA ASN A 189 -6.01 -14.90 14.15
C ASN A 189 -4.63 -15.34 13.63
N SER A 190 -4.02 -14.61 12.69
CA SER A 190 -2.71 -14.95 12.14
C SER A 190 -1.58 -14.74 13.16
N GLU A 191 -0.70 -15.72 13.27
CA GLU A 191 0.55 -15.64 14.03
C GLU A 191 1.62 -14.78 13.33
N ASN A 192 1.46 -14.51 12.02
CA ASN A 192 2.41 -13.73 11.23
C ASN A 192 1.88 -12.33 10.90
N ASP A 193 2.78 -11.35 10.89
CA ASP A 193 2.48 -10.02 10.35
C ASP A 193 2.18 -10.11 8.85
N LEU A 194 0.94 -9.79 8.46
CA LEU A 194 0.48 -9.94 7.07
C LEU A 194 0.89 -8.73 6.22
N PHE A 195 0.67 -7.51 6.72
CA PHE A 195 0.99 -6.28 6.01
C PHE A 195 1.36 -5.15 6.99
N THR A 196 1.86 -4.00 6.49
CA THR A 196 1.94 -2.74 7.26
C THR A 196 0.80 -1.80 6.90
N MET A 197 0.55 -1.62 5.60
CA MET A 197 -0.50 -0.77 5.05
C MET A 197 -1.31 -1.56 4.03
N PHE A 198 -2.63 -1.51 4.15
CA PHE A 198 -3.56 -2.13 3.21
C PHE A 198 -4.65 -1.14 2.85
N HIS A 199 -4.75 -0.81 1.57
CA HIS A 199 -5.71 0.16 1.04
C HIS A 199 -6.65 -0.53 0.06
N ILE A 200 -7.94 -0.27 0.19
CA ILE A 200 -8.97 -0.82 -0.69
C ILE A 200 -9.87 0.30 -1.16
N ASP A 201 -9.97 0.49 -2.47
CA ASP A 201 -10.92 1.43 -3.02
C ASP A 201 -12.35 0.95 -2.82
N ARG A 202 -13.23 1.91 -2.61
CA ARG A 202 -14.64 1.72 -2.32
C ARG A 202 -15.45 1.96 -3.59
N ALA A 203 -16.50 1.17 -3.74
CA ALA A 203 -17.54 1.51 -4.71
C ALA A 203 -18.13 2.89 -4.37
N GLN A 204 -18.06 3.81 -5.34
CA GLN A 204 -18.55 5.18 -5.15
C GLN A 204 -20.04 5.17 -4.79
N GLY A 205 -20.42 5.99 -3.82
CA GLY A 205 -21.82 6.14 -3.38
C GLY A 205 -22.38 4.98 -2.55
N VAL A 206 -21.60 3.91 -2.30
CA VAL A 206 -22.06 2.78 -1.47
C VAL A 206 -21.64 2.99 -0.01
N PRO A 207 -22.60 3.12 0.94
CA PRO A 207 -22.28 3.22 2.36
C PRO A 207 -21.59 1.95 2.89
N LEU A 208 -20.63 2.12 3.81
CA LEU A 208 -20.03 0.98 4.49
C LEU A 208 -21.02 0.40 5.50
N LYS A 209 -21.34 -0.88 5.31
CA LYS A 209 -22.16 -1.65 6.22
C LYS A 209 -21.29 -2.18 7.37
N LEU A 210 -21.15 -1.37 8.43
CA LEU A 210 -20.26 -1.68 9.55
C LEU A 210 -20.63 -2.98 10.28
N ASN A 211 -21.92 -3.33 10.30
CA ASN A 211 -22.40 -4.59 10.85
C ASN A 211 -21.91 -5.81 10.06
N GLU A 212 -21.81 -5.72 8.74
CA GLU A 212 -21.25 -6.79 7.90
C GLU A 212 -19.72 -6.79 8.00
N LEU A 213 -19.09 -5.61 7.93
CA LEU A 213 -17.64 -5.45 7.98
C LEU A 213 -17.02 -5.95 9.29
N PHE A 214 -17.66 -5.65 10.42
CA PHE A 214 -17.18 -5.99 11.76
C PHE A 214 -17.92 -7.16 12.39
N ASN A 215 -18.65 -7.94 11.58
CA ASN A 215 -19.36 -9.10 12.09
C ASN A 215 -18.40 -10.02 12.85
N ASP A 216 -18.79 -10.43 14.05
CA ASP A 216 -17.99 -11.26 14.96
C ASP A 216 -16.59 -10.76 15.34
N LEU A 217 -16.24 -9.52 15.03
CA LEU A 217 -15.01 -8.88 15.49
C LEU A 217 -15.24 -8.03 16.74
N VAL A 218 -14.28 -8.02 17.65
CA VAL A 218 -14.21 -6.99 18.71
C VAL A 218 -13.50 -5.78 18.13
N VAL A 219 -14.22 -4.68 18.06
CA VAL A 219 -13.76 -3.42 17.46
C VAL A 219 -14.00 -2.28 18.43
N LEU A 220 -12.99 -1.44 18.63
CA LEU A 220 -13.09 -0.23 19.45
C LEU A 220 -13.10 1.00 18.55
N ARG A 221 -14.11 1.84 18.68
CA ARG A 221 -14.16 3.13 17.99
C ARG A 221 -13.51 4.21 18.85
N VAL A 222 -12.56 4.98 18.28
CA VAL A 222 -11.86 6.03 19.02
C VAL A 222 -11.75 7.33 18.22
N ILE A 223 -11.67 8.47 18.91
CA ILE A 223 -11.31 9.75 18.29
C ILE A 223 -9.80 9.97 18.42
N ARG A 224 -9.12 10.23 17.30
CA ARG A 224 -7.72 10.64 17.28
C ARG A 224 -7.55 11.82 16.33
N LYS A 225 -6.91 12.91 16.78
CA LYS A 225 -6.79 14.17 16.02
C LYS A 225 -8.12 14.71 15.47
N GLY A 226 -9.20 14.53 16.22
CA GLY A 226 -10.55 14.93 15.80
C GLY A 226 -11.16 14.04 14.70
N CYS A 227 -10.50 12.95 14.33
CA CYS A 227 -11.01 11.97 13.37
C CYS A 227 -11.40 10.68 14.07
N TRP A 228 -12.56 10.14 13.69
CA TRP A 228 -12.97 8.81 14.10
C TRP A 228 -12.12 7.75 13.39
N CYS A 229 -11.67 6.77 14.17
CA CYS A 229 -11.03 5.56 13.66
C CYS A 229 -11.49 4.32 14.47
N TRP A 230 -11.20 3.15 13.91
CA TRP A 230 -11.58 1.86 14.48
C TRP A 230 -10.31 1.05 14.72
N LEU A 231 -10.22 0.45 15.89
CA LEU A 231 -9.09 -0.37 16.31
C LEU A 231 -9.54 -1.81 16.46
N ILE A 232 -8.70 -2.73 15.97
CA ILE A 232 -8.84 -4.17 16.14
C ILE A 232 -7.53 -4.70 16.69
N ALA A 233 -7.58 -5.59 17.68
CA ALA A 233 -6.40 -6.22 18.27
C ALA A 233 -6.24 -7.65 17.76
N VAL A 234 -5.00 -8.09 17.60
CA VAL A 234 -4.69 -9.51 17.38
C VAL A 234 -5.07 -10.35 18.61
N LYS A 235 -5.38 -11.63 18.40
CA LYS A 235 -5.66 -12.54 19.52
C LYS A 235 -4.41 -12.94 20.29
N SER A 236 -3.34 -13.27 19.57
CA SER A 236 -2.07 -13.79 20.10
C SER A 236 -0.94 -12.77 19.89
N PRO A 237 -0.87 -11.70 20.70
CA PRO A 237 0.07 -10.60 20.51
C PRO A 237 1.54 -10.98 20.65
N GLU A 238 1.87 -12.06 21.34
CA GLU A 238 3.21 -12.57 21.58
C GLU A 238 3.93 -13.01 20.30
N PHE A 239 3.19 -13.36 19.24
CA PHE A 239 3.75 -13.75 17.95
C PHE A 239 3.85 -12.58 16.94
N ARG A 240 3.36 -11.39 17.32
CA ARG A 240 3.13 -10.28 16.39
C ARG A 240 3.93 -9.04 16.77
N THR A 241 4.61 -8.45 15.79
CA THR A 241 5.25 -7.13 15.99
C THR A 241 4.23 -5.99 15.87
N LYS A 242 3.17 -6.19 15.06
CA LYS A 242 2.06 -5.25 14.88
C LYS A 242 0.79 -5.83 15.51
N GLN A 243 0.53 -5.46 16.77
CA GLN A 243 -0.56 -6.06 17.55
C GLN A 243 -1.92 -5.35 17.36
N LEU A 244 -1.96 -4.21 16.67
CA LEU A 244 -3.17 -3.44 16.42
C LEU A 244 -3.35 -3.15 14.93
N LEU A 245 -4.60 -3.14 14.49
CA LEU A 245 -5.00 -2.62 13.19
C LEU A 245 -5.76 -1.32 13.41
N HIS A 246 -5.22 -0.23 12.87
CA HIS A 246 -5.88 1.05 12.79
C HIS A 246 -6.61 1.16 11.45
N LEU A 247 -7.94 1.28 11.51
CA LEU A 247 -8.83 1.34 10.37
C LEU A 247 -9.52 2.71 10.31
N ASN A 248 -9.49 3.34 9.14
CA ASN A 248 -10.33 4.50 8.82
C ASN A 248 -10.71 4.47 7.34
N TRP A 249 -11.53 5.41 6.90
CA TRP A 249 -11.90 5.53 5.49
C TRP A 249 -12.31 6.95 5.14
N ASN A 250 -12.14 7.30 3.88
CA ASN A 250 -12.76 8.48 3.28
C ASN A 250 -13.83 8.01 2.26
N ARG A 251 -14.30 8.88 1.37
CA ARG A 251 -15.32 8.53 0.37
C ARG A 251 -14.85 7.49 -0.65
N GLU A 252 -13.55 7.37 -0.86
CA GLU A 252 -12.92 6.64 -1.95
C GLU A 252 -12.21 5.39 -1.48
N THR A 253 -11.63 5.36 -0.27
CA THR A 253 -10.71 4.29 0.14
C THR A 253 -10.91 3.94 1.62
N ILE A 254 -10.79 2.64 1.93
CA ILE A 254 -10.58 2.11 3.28
C ILE A 254 -9.08 1.98 3.50
N TYR A 255 -8.57 2.56 4.58
CA TYR A 255 -7.16 2.43 4.97
C TYR A 255 -7.03 1.56 6.22
N MET A 256 -6.18 0.55 6.14
CA MET A 256 -5.82 -0.33 7.26
C MET A 256 -4.32 -0.22 7.51
N ASN A 257 -3.95 0.13 8.74
CA ASN A 257 -2.56 0.28 9.15
C ASN A 257 -2.29 -0.65 10.32
N ALA A 258 -1.47 -1.67 10.10
CA ALA A 258 -1.01 -2.56 11.15
C ALA A 258 0.13 -1.89 11.91
N ILE A 259 -0.03 -1.75 13.21
CA ILE A 259 0.87 -0.97 14.07
C ILE A 259 1.23 -1.73 15.34
N SER A 260 2.42 -1.45 15.84
CA SER A 260 2.83 -1.92 17.17
C SER A 260 2.16 -1.08 18.26
N ILE A 261 1.83 -1.68 19.40
CA ILE A 261 1.32 -0.96 20.58
C ILE A 261 2.30 0.09 21.12
N ASN A 262 3.59 -0.16 20.93
CA ASN A 262 4.70 0.73 21.26
C ASN A 262 5.20 1.50 20.02
N GLY A 263 4.59 1.24 18.86
CA GLY A 263 4.97 1.79 17.57
C GLY A 263 4.40 3.18 17.39
N LYS A 264 5.19 4.02 16.74
CA LYS A 264 4.80 5.40 16.41
C LYS A 264 4.07 5.36 15.06
N LEU A 265 2.78 5.68 15.04
CA LEU A 265 2.11 5.95 13.77
C LEU A 265 2.60 7.32 13.26
N LYS A 266 3.46 7.34 12.24
CA LYS A 266 3.87 8.60 11.59
C LYS A 266 2.69 9.12 10.76
N THR A 267 1.89 10.01 11.34
CA THR A 267 0.98 10.86 10.57
C THR A 267 1.74 12.03 9.95
N ARG A 268 1.15 12.70 8.94
CA ARG A 268 1.73 13.87 8.25
C ARG A 268 2.21 14.97 9.22
N ASP A 269 1.62 15.03 10.41
CA ASP A 269 2.09 15.82 11.55
C ASP A 269 2.65 14.88 12.63
N SER A 270 3.93 15.08 12.93
CA SER A 270 4.87 14.24 13.68
C SER A 270 4.60 14.09 15.18
N GLU A 271 3.42 13.60 15.58
CA GLU A 271 3.17 13.19 16.97
C GLU A 271 3.17 11.68 17.10
N GLU A 272 3.83 11.19 18.15
CA GLU A 272 3.98 9.78 18.47
C GLU A 272 2.77 9.29 19.27
N TYR A 273 1.96 8.42 18.67
CA TYR A 273 0.86 7.78 19.38
C TYR A 273 1.31 6.52 20.08
N GLN A 274 0.87 6.36 21.33
CA GLN A 274 0.87 5.08 22.02
C GLN A 274 -0.57 4.57 22.05
N PHE A 275 -0.74 3.30 21.67
CA PHE A 275 -2.04 2.63 21.63
C PHE A 275 -2.18 1.55 22.73
N ALA A 276 -1.26 1.54 23.69
CA ALA A 276 -1.29 0.59 24.80
C ALA A 276 -2.59 0.63 25.62
N PRO A 277 -3.19 1.81 25.94
CA PRO A 277 -4.47 1.87 26.65
C PRO A 277 -5.61 1.22 25.84
N GLU A 278 -5.75 1.54 24.55
CA GLU A 278 -6.77 0.98 23.68
C GLU A 278 -6.60 -0.51 23.45
N PHE A 279 -5.35 -0.97 23.32
CA PHE A 279 -5.05 -2.39 23.23
C PHE A 279 -5.58 -3.14 24.46
N HIS A 280 -5.34 -2.62 25.66
CA HIS A 280 -5.85 -3.23 26.88
C HIS A 280 -7.39 -3.22 26.93
N ILE A 281 -8.05 -2.14 26.51
CA ILE A 281 -9.52 -2.09 26.37
C ILE A 281 -10.01 -3.18 25.41
N LEU A 282 -9.36 -3.35 24.26
CA LEU A 282 -9.71 -4.39 23.28
C LEU A 282 -9.56 -5.80 23.88
N LYS A 283 -8.52 -6.08 24.67
CA LYS A 283 -8.36 -7.38 25.35
C LYS A 283 -9.46 -7.63 26.38
N MET A 284 -9.88 -6.60 27.12
CA MET A 284 -11.02 -6.71 28.04
C MET A 284 -12.34 -6.99 27.31
N LEU A 285 -12.57 -6.30 26.19
CA LEU A 285 -13.76 -6.51 25.35
C LEU A 285 -13.80 -7.92 24.75
N GLU A 286 -12.65 -8.44 24.31
CA GLU A 286 -12.51 -9.83 23.82
C GLU A 286 -12.83 -10.84 24.94
N ARG A 287 -12.26 -10.65 26.15
CA ARG A 287 -12.55 -11.50 27.31
C ARG A 287 -14.03 -11.49 27.66
N LYS A 288 -14.66 -10.31 27.70
CA LYS A 288 -16.10 -10.16 27.93
C LYS A 288 -16.92 -10.90 26.88
N LYS A 289 -16.55 -10.81 25.60
CA LYS A 289 -17.23 -11.51 24.51
C LYS A 289 -17.14 -13.03 24.69
N SER A 290 -15.96 -13.57 24.99
CA SER A 290 -15.77 -15.01 25.26
C SER A 290 -16.62 -15.50 26.43
N LEU A 291 -16.59 -14.79 27.57
CA LEU A 291 -17.38 -15.16 28.76
C LEU A 291 -18.89 -15.16 28.51
N THR A 292 -19.37 -14.19 27.72
CA THR A 292 -20.79 -14.09 27.35
C THR A 292 -21.20 -15.26 26.46
N HIS A 293 -20.33 -15.66 25.52
CA HIS A 293 -20.59 -16.81 24.65
C HIS A 293 -20.61 -18.14 25.41
N GLU A 294 -19.72 -18.30 26.39
CA GLU A 294 -19.63 -19.49 27.24
C GLU A 294 -20.74 -19.57 28.31
N LEU A 295 -21.63 -18.57 28.41
CA LEU A 295 -22.68 -18.46 29.46
C LEU A 295 -22.12 -18.62 30.89
N ASN A 296 -20.90 -18.11 31.10
CA ASN A 296 -20.06 -18.57 32.19
C ASN A 296 -20.19 -17.72 33.46
N ASP A 297 -19.44 -16.62 33.55
CA ASP A 297 -19.25 -15.86 34.80
C ASP A 297 -19.85 -14.46 34.73
N THR A 298 -21.02 -14.29 35.36
CA THR A 298 -21.72 -12.99 35.43
C THR A 298 -20.97 -11.98 36.29
N LYS A 299 -20.17 -12.43 37.28
CA LYS A 299 -19.43 -11.55 38.19
C LYS A 299 -18.21 -10.95 37.48
N GLU A 300 -17.41 -11.76 36.79
CA GLU A 300 -16.28 -11.27 36.00
C GLU A 300 -16.73 -10.28 34.91
N ILE A 301 -17.86 -10.57 34.24
CA ILE A 301 -18.45 -9.63 33.27
C ILE A 301 -18.80 -8.29 33.92
N LEU A 302 -19.35 -8.29 35.13
CA LEU A 302 -19.67 -7.06 35.87
C LEU A 302 -18.40 -6.26 36.20
N GLU A 303 -17.35 -6.94 36.68
CA GLU A 303 -16.06 -6.32 36.99
C GLU A 303 -15.42 -5.71 35.74
N ILE A 304 -15.41 -6.43 34.62
CA ILE A 304 -14.94 -5.92 33.32
C ILE A 304 -15.74 -4.68 32.91
N ASN A 305 -17.07 -4.70 33.05
CA ASN A 305 -17.90 -3.53 32.69
C ASN A 305 -17.58 -2.30 33.54
N MET A 306 -17.40 -2.48 34.86
CA MET A 306 -17.02 -1.38 35.76
C MET A 306 -15.65 -0.81 35.38
N GLU A 307 -14.69 -1.65 35.03
CA GLU A 307 -13.37 -1.18 34.62
C GLU A 307 -13.38 -0.51 33.24
N LEU A 308 -14.14 -1.04 32.27
CA LEU A 308 -14.34 -0.39 30.97
C LEU A 308 -14.93 1.01 31.14
N GLN A 309 -15.93 1.17 32.01
CA GLN A 309 -16.52 2.47 32.33
C GLN A 309 -15.51 3.43 32.97
N LYS A 310 -14.64 2.95 33.88
CA LYS A 310 -13.55 3.76 34.46
C LYS A 310 -12.55 4.22 33.41
N LYS A 311 -12.31 3.43 32.36
CA LYS A 311 -11.47 3.80 31.21
C LYS A 311 -12.21 4.64 30.17
N GLY A 312 -13.42 5.12 30.46
CA GLY A 312 -14.19 6.01 29.59
C GLY A 312 -14.90 5.33 28.43
N VAL A 313 -15.00 3.99 28.44
CA VAL A 313 -15.69 3.25 27.38
C VAL A 313 -17.20 3.37 27.55
N TYR A 314 -17.89 3.80 26.50
CA TYR A 314 -19.35 3.80 26.39
C TYR A 314 -19.78 3.11 25.09
N TYR A 315 -21.07 2.85 24.92
CA TYR A 315 -21.59 2.20 23.71
C TYR A 315 -22.41 3.19 22.88
N ASP A 316 -22.00 3.42 21.63
CA ASP A 316 -22.78 4.17 20.65
C ASP A 316 -23.24 3.24 19.53
N ARG A 317 -24.55 3.13 19.34
CA ARG A 317 -25.18 2.20 18.38
C ARG A 317 -24.65 0.76 18.50
N GLY A 318 -24.37 0.33 19.73
CA GLY A 318 -23.85 -1.02 20.03
C GLY A 318 -22.34 -1.20 19.86
N LEU A 319 -21.59 -0.18 19.42
CA LEU A 319 -20.12 -0.25 19.29
C LEU A 319 -19.45 0.40 20.51
N PRO A 320 -18.47 -0.28 21.14
CA PRO A 320 -17.70 0.31 22.23
C PRO A 320 -16.87 1.48 21.68
N THR A 321 -16.92 2.61 22.39
CA THR A 321 -16.37 3.89 21.97
C THR A 321 -15.60 4.55 23.10
N VAL A 322 -14.48 5.20 22.78
CA VAL A 322 -13.73 6.13 23.65
C VAL A 322 -13.50 7.44 22.90
N THR A 323 -13.61 8.58 23.59
CA THR A 323 -13.46 9.93 23.01
C THR A 323 -12.20 10.62 23.50
#